data_AF-A0A9D3U5L0-F1
#
_entry.id   AF-A0A9D3U5L0-F1
#
_cell.length_a   1.000
_cell.length_b   1.000
_cell.length_c   1.000
_cell.angle_alpha   90.00
_cell.angle_beta   90.00
_cell.angle_gamma   90.00
#
_symmetry.space_group_name_H-M   'P 1'
#
loop_
_entity.id
_entity.type
_entity.pdbx_description
1 polymer ?
#
loop_
_entity_poly.entity_id
_entity_poly.type
_entity_poly.pdbx_seq_one_letter_code
_entity_poly.pdbx_strand_id
1 'polypeptide(L)'
;MLKQDGTVCSFSPCIEQVQRSCETVRSDFTDIWTFEILLCMYEIREWKMDHLKVNDGNSTVCPPRTRRPPSSEAIVGDNASSPIAMAWPSAETRGHTGYLTFASFHPIFGYIKQLPTSL
;
A
#
# COMPACT_ATOMS: atom_id res chain seq x y z
N MET A 1 -30.32 14.02 -16.10
CA MET A 1 -29.54 15.20 -15.67
C MET A 1 -29.22 15.06 -14.19
N LEU A 2 -28.02 15.47 -13.74
CA LEU A 2 -27.71 15.45 -12.30
C LEU A 2 -28.62 16.43 -11.55
N LYS A 3 -28.94 16.08 -10.29
CA LYS A 3 -29.62 17.00 -9.36
C LYS A 3 -28.65 18.12 -8.95
N GLN A 4 -29.19 19.22 -8.40
CA GLN A 4 -28.37 20.27 -7.78
C GLN A 4 -27.44 19.64 -6.74
N ASP A 5 -26.18 20.08 -6.73
CA ASP A 5 -25.10 19.56 -5.87
C ASP A 5 -24.76 18.08 -6.09
N GLY A 6 -25.10 17.54 -7.26
CA GLY A 6 -24.73 16.19 -7.64
C GLY A 6 -23.24 16.06 -7.97
N THR A 7 -22.62 14.96 -7.57
CA THR A 7 -21.23 14.63 -7.89
C THR A 7 -21.15 13.64 -9.04
N VAL A 8 -20.24 13.86 -9.99
CA VAL A 8 -19.85 12.89 -11.02
C VAL A 8 -18.50 12.30 -10.68
N CYS A 9 -18.29 11.02 -11.02
CA CYS A 9 -17.00 10.35 -10.94
C CYS A 9 -16.70 9.71 -12.30
N SER A 10 -15.50 9.97 -12.83
CA SER A 10 -14.99 9.39 -14.06
C SER A 10 -13.78 8.52 -13.74
N PHE A 11 -13.78 7.28 -14.23
CA PHE A 11 -12.65 6.38 -14.14
C PHE A 11 -11.83 6.43 -15.44
N SER A 12 -10.50 6.56 -15.32
CA SER A 12 -9.59 6.63 -16.46
C SER A 12 -8.31 5.81 -16.20
N PRO A 13 -8.00 4.78 -17.00
CA PRO A 13 -6.77 4.02 -16.84
C PRO A 13 -5.51 4.81 -17.23
N CYS A 14 -5.60 5.80 -18.12
CA CYS A 14 -4.46 6.59 -18.58
C CYS A 14 -4.54 8.05 -18.12
N ILE A 15 -3.40 8.68 -17.86
CA ILE A 15 -3.36 10.08 -17.39
C ILE A 15 -3.84 11.06 -18.47
N GLU A 16 -3.66 10.73 -19.75
CA GLU A 16 -4.13 11.53 -20.88
C GLU A 16 -5.66 11.53 -20.98
N GLN A 17 -6.31 10.44 -20.52
CA GLN A 17 -7.78 10.39 -20.44
C GLN A 17 -8.30 11.26 -19.30
N VAL A 18 -7.59 11.29 -18.16
CA VAL A 18 -7.89 12.22 -17.06
C VAL A 18 -7.83 13.66 -17.55
N GLN A 19 -6.77 14.04 -18.26
CA GLN A 19 -6.61 15.40 -18.79
C GLN A 19 -7.80 15.81 -19.66
N ARG A 20 -8.19 14.98 -20.63
CA ARG A 20 -9.35 15.23 -21.50
C ARG A 20 -10.67 15.27 -20.73
N SER A 21 -10.82 14.38 -19.74
CA SER A 21 -12.00 14.36 -18.87
C SER A 21 -12.10 15.66 -18.07
N CYS A 22 -10.99 16.12 -17.48
CA CYS A 22 -10.90 17.37 -16.73
C CYS A 22 -11.24 18.59 -17.58
N GLU A 23 -10.72 18.66 -18.81
CA GLU A 23 -11.06 19.73 -19.76
C GLU A 23 -12.57 19.78 -20.04
N THR A 24 -13.18 18.61 -20.23
CA THR A 24 -14.62 18.50 -20.51
C THR A 24 -15.47 18.90 -19.31
N VAL A 25 -15.17 18.44 -18.10
CA VAL A 25 -16.01 18.73 -16.92
C VAL A 25 -15.81 20.14 -16.37
N ARG A 26 -14.72 20.84 -16.75
CA ARG A 26 -14.41 22.18 -16.24
C ARG A 26 -15.41 23.25 -16.67
N SER A 27 -16.16 23.04 -17.76
CA SER A 27 -17.21 23.95 -18.23
C SER A 27 -18.34 24.07 -17.21
N ASP A 28 -18.87 22.95 -16.76
CA ASP A 28 -20.15 22.89 -16.05
C ASP A 28 -20.04 22.43 -14.59
N PHE A 29 -18.87 21.92 -14.17
CA PHE A 29 -18.62 21.44 -12.82
C PHE A 29 -17.55 22.28 -12.10
N THR A 30 -17.59 22.22 -10.77
CA THR A 30 -16.59 22.78 -9.84
C THR A 30 -15.93 21.66 -9.05
N ASP A 31 -14.98 22.00 -8.18
CA ASP A 31 -14.45 21.06 -7.18
C ASP A 31 -13.92 19.78 -7.84
N ILE A 32 -13.03 19.95 -8.82
CA ILE A 32 -12.47 18.85 -9.60
C ILE A 32 -11.26 18.29 -8.86
N TRP A 33 -11.31 17.00 -8.52
CA TRP A 33 -10.22 16.30 -7.82
C TRP A 33 -9.95 14.97 -8.51
N THR A 34 -8.68 14.59 -8.62
CA THR A 34 -8.28 13.27 -9.15
C THR A 34 -7.52 12.49 -8.10
N PHE A 35 -7.87 11.22 -7.93
CA PHE A 35 -7.20 10.28 -7.04
C PHE A 35 -6.66 9.09 -7.84
N GLU A 36 -5.47 8.61 -7.46
CA GLU A 36 -4.98 7.29 -7.82
C GLU A 36 -5.10 6.40 -6.59
N ILE A 37 -5.78 5.26 -6.73
CA ILE A 37 -5.95 4.31 -5.62
C ILE A 37 -4.95 3.17 -5.81
N LEU A 38 -3.95 3.11 -4.92
CA LEU A 38 -2.94 2.04 -4.89
C LEU A 38 -3.30 1.03 -3.79
N LEU A 39 -3.59 -0.20 -4.19
CA LEU A 39 -3.87 -1.28 -3.25
C LEU A 39 -2.58 -2.08 -2.98
N CYS A 40 -2.18 -2.17 -1.71
CA CYS A 40 -1.13 -3.07 -1.25
C CYS A 40 -1.72 -4.11 -0.30
N MET A 41 -1.67 -5.38 -0.67
CA MET A 41 -2.06 -6.47 0.23
C MET A 41 -0.90 -6.82 1.17
N TYR A 42 -1.22 -7.28 2.37
CA TYR A 42 -0.24 -7.74 3.35
C TYR A 42 -0.49 -9.20 3.71
N GLU A 43 0.59 -9.97 3.73
CA GLU A 43 0.64 -11.33 4.26
C GLU A 43 1.20 -11.31 5.67
N ILE A 44 0.59 -12.07 6.59
CA ILE A 44 1.13 -12.26 7.93
C ILE A 44 2.06 -13.47 7.88
N ARG A 45 3.32 -13.26 8.28
CA ARG A 45 4.36 -14.30 8.34
C ARG A 45 4.88 -14.40 9.76
N GLU A 46 5.09 -15.62 10.25
CA GLU A 46 5.76 -15.83 11.53
C GLU A 46 7.28 -15.77 11.35
N TRP A 47 7.94 -14.92 12.13
CA TRP A 47 9.39 -14.81 12.19
C TRP A 47 9.89 -15.40 13.51
N LYS A 48 10.85 -16.33 13.41
CA LYS A 48 11.60 -16.82 14.57
C LYS A 48 12.92 -16.09 14.62
N MET A 49 13.16 -15.37 15.71
CA MET A 49 14.44 -14.72 15.92
C MET A 49 15.42 -15.79 16.42
N ASP A 50 16.33 -16.22 15.55
CA ASP A 50 17.42 -17.07 16.00
C ASP A 50 18.28 -16.27 16.96
N HIS A 51 18.21 -16.61 18.25
CA HIS A 51 19.09 -16.04 19.24
C HIS A 51 20.53 -16.43 18.89
N LEU A 52 21.29 -15.48 18.32
CA LEU A 52 22.74 -15.59 18.24
C LEU A 52 23.25 -15.73 19.67
N LYS A 53 23.62 -16.95 20.05
CA LYS A 53 24.33 -17.19 21.30
C LYS A 53 25.66 -16.46 21.21
N VAL A 54 25.73 -15.27 21.81
CA VAL A 54 27.00 -14.62 22.12
C VAL A 54 27.68 -15.54 23.13
N ASN A 55 28.58 -16.36 22.63
CA ASN A 55 29.41 -17.23 23.45
C ASN A 55 30.44 -16.35 24.17
N ASP A 56 30.12 -15.93 25.38
CA ASP A 56 31.10 -15.31 26.27
C ASP A 56 32.14 -16.35 26.69
N GLY A 57 33.36 -16.20 26.15
CA GLY A 57 34.59 -16.58 26.85
C GLY A 57 35.21 -17.95 26.53
N ASN A 58 36.23 -17.88 25.66
CA ASN A 58 37.54 -18.55 25.79
C ASN A 58 37.71 -20.04 25.41
N SER A 59 38.16 -20.31 24.18
CA SER A 59 39.41 -21.04 23.90
C SER A 59 39.56 -21.36 22.40
N THR A 60 40.62 -20.80 21.82
CA THR A 60 41.56 -21.37 20.84
C THR A 60 41.25 -22.74 20.19
N VAL A 61 41.34 -22.73 18.84
CA VAL A 61 41.77 -23.81 17.90
C VAL A 61 40.74 -24.89 17.47
N CYS A 62 40.32 -24.74 16.20
CA CYS A 62 40.11 -25.69 15.08
C CYS A 62 39.41 -27.08 15.24
N PRO A 63 38.73 -27.56 14.17
CA PRO A 63 37.76 -28.67 14.24
C PRO A 63 38.38 -30.06 13.96
N PRO A 64 37.73 -31.14 14.44
CA PRO A 64 37.73 -32.38 13.69
C PRO A 64 36.35 -33.01 13.53
N ARG A 65 36.09 -33.46 12.30
CA ARG A 65 35.05 -34.44 11.93
C ARG A 65 35.14 -35.67 12.85
N THR A 66 34.00 -36.19 13.32
CA THR A 66 33.55 -37.60 13.12
C THR A 66 32.27 -37.92 13.89
N ARG A 67 31.55 -38.92 13.37
CA ARG A 67 30.18 -39.37 13.69
C ARG A 67 30.12 -40.19 14.99
N ARG A 68 29.07 -39.98 15.80
CA ARG A 68 28.09 -40.98 16.35
C ARG A 68 27.31 -40.39 17.54
N PRO A 69 26.02 -40.75 17.75
CA PRO A 69 25.24 -40.23 18.87
C PRO A 69 25.37 -41.12 20.11
N PRO A 70 25.31 -40.54 21.33
CA PRO A 70 24.81 -41.29 22.47
C PRO A 70 23.67 -40.59 23.23
N SER A 71 22.92 -41.48 23.86
CA SER A 71 21.73 -41.42 24.69
C SER A 71 21.66 -40.42 25.84
N SER A 72 20.38 -40.12 26.15
CA SER A 72 19.76 -39.86 27.45
C SER A 72 20.23 -38.67 28.31
N GLU A 73 19.25 -37.77 28.44
CA GLU A 73 18.82 -37.11 29.68
C GLU A 73 19.43 -35.76 30.09
N ALA A 74 18.50 -34.82 30.12
CA ALA A 74 18.43 -33.57 30.87
C ALA A 74 19.26 -32.38 30.38
N ILE A 75 18.77 -31.20 30.78
CA ILE A 75 19.17 -29.82 30.46
C ILE A 75 18.70 -29.43 29.03
N VAL A 76 17.87 -28.41 28.80
CA VAL A 76 18.01 -26.99 29.14
C VAL A 76 16.63 -26.35 28.94
N GLY A 77 16.27 -25.37 29.79
CA GLY A 77 15.05 -24.59 29.66
C GLY A 77 14.84 -24.09 28.23
N ASP A 78 13.74 -24.54 27.64
CA ASP A 78 13.33 -24.21 26.30
C ASP A 78 12.79 -22.77 26.32
N ASN A 79 13.68 -21.78 26.28
CA ASN A 79 13.33 -20.42 25.92
C ASN A 79 13.05 -20.40 24.40
N ALA A 80 12.01 -21.13 24.00
CA ALA A 80 11.47 -21.05 22.66
C ALA A 80 10.93 -19.63 22.53
N SER A 81 11.67 -18.77 21.83
CA SER A 81 11.19 -17.43 21.49
C SER A 81 9.83 -17.59 20.84
N SER A 82 8.79 -16.99 21.43
CA SER A 82 7.47 -16.97 20.81
C SER A 82 7.60 -16.41 19.40
N PRO A 83 7.03 -17.07 18.37
CA PRO A 83 7.09 -16.57 17.01
C PRO A 83 6.48 -15.18 16.96
N ILE A 84 7.17 -14.25 16.30
CA ILE A 84 6.69 -12.88 16.11
C ILE A 84 5.92 -12.84 14.79
N ALA A 85 4.64 -12.49 14.85
CA ALA A 85 3.86 -12.23 13.65
C ALA A 85 4.31 -10.91 13.01
N MET A 86 4.71 -10.95 11.75
CA MET A 86 5.14 -9.81 10.95
C MET A 86 4.20 -9.63 9.77
N ALA A 87 3.77 -8.40 9.52
CA ALA A 87 3.03 -8.06 8.31
C ALA A 87 4.02 -7.75 7.17
N TRP A 88 3.94 -8.48 6.07
CA TRP A 88 4.80 -8.36 4.91
C TRP A 88 3.97 -7.92 3.69
N PRO A 89 4.34 -6.86 2.95
CA PRO A 89 3.61 -6.48 1.75
C PRO A 89 3.74 -7.60 0.70
N SER A 90 2.61 -8.04 0.15
CA SER A 90 2.58 -9.05 -0.92
C SER A 90 3.33 -8.51 -2.14
N ALA A 91 4.18 -9.35 -2.74
CA ALA A 91 4.97 -8.97 -3.92
C ALA A 91 4.09 -8.70 -5.16
N GLU A 92 2.87 -9.23 -5.17
CA GLU A 92 1.88 -8.96 -6.21
C GLU A 92 1.14 -7.67 -5.91
N THR A 93 1.76 -6.54 -6.25
CA THR A 93 1.02 -5.29 -6.41
C THR A 93 0.19 -5.42 -7.67
N ARG A 94 -1.14 -5.54 -7.54
CA ARG A 94 -2.02 -5.21 -8.67
C ARG A 94 -1.56 -3.83 -9.14
N GLY A 95 -1.01 -3.74 -10.35
CA GLY A 95 -0.53 -2.48 -10.90
C GLY A 95 -1.62 -1.40 -10.85
N HIS A 96 -1.23 -0.15 -11.09
CA HIS A 96 -2.12 1.02 -11.20
C HIS A 96 -3.58 0.65 -11.51
N THR A 97 -4.46 0.86 -10.54
CA THR A 97 -5.86 0.44 -10.64
C THR A 97 -6.70 1.39 -11.50
N GLY A 98 -6.16 2.54 -11.91
CA GLY A 98 -6.85 3.61 -12.64
C GLY A 98 -7.03 4.88 -11.79
N TYR A 99 -7.21 6.01 -12.46
CA TYR A 99 -7.49 7.30 -11.84
C TYR A 99 -9.00 7.51 -11.69
N LEU A 100 -9.41 8.10 -10.57
CA LEU A 100 -10.79 8.53 -10.32
C LEU A 100 -10.84 10.05 -10.26
N THR A 101 -11.57 10.65 -11.20
CA THR A 101 -11.79 12.10 -11.26
C THR A 101 -13.19 12.41 -10.78
N PHE A 102 -13.31 13.15 -9.69
CA PHE A 102 -14.57 13.63 -9.13
C PHE A 102 -14.79 15.09 -9.49
N ALA A 103 -16.05 15.47 -9.70
CA ALA A 103 -16.45 16.86 -9.89
C ALA A 103 -17.88 17.11 -9.40
N SER A 104 -18.17 18.31 -8.91
CA SER A 104 -19.47 18.67 -8.34
C SER A 104 -20.24 19.60 -9.27
N PHE A 105 -21.52 19.33 -9.49
CA PHE A 105 -22.41 20.17 -10.29
C PHE A 105 -23.08 21.20 -9.39
N HIS A 106 -22.66 22.46 -9.49
CA HIS A 106 -23.30 23.56 -8.79
C HIS A 106 -23.95 24.54 -9.79
N PRO A 107 -25.30 24.58 -9.88
CA PRO A 107 -26.02 25.34 -10.91
C PRO A 107 -25.66 26.83 -10.95
N ILE A 108 -25.42 27.44 -9.78
CA ILE A 108 -25.13 28.87 -9.67
C ILE A 108 -23.73 29.19 -10.21
N PHE A 109 -22.73 28.32 -10.00
CA PHE A 109 -21.38 28.54 -10.51
C PHE A 109 -21.27 28.31 -12.03
N GLY A 110 -22.09 27.42 -12.59
CA GLY A 110 -22.18 27.24 -14.05
C GLY A 110 -22.61 28.52 -14.76
N TYR A 111 -23.58 29.26 -14.21
CA TYR A 111 -24.00 30.56 -14.74
C TYR A 111 -22.89 31.63 -14.67
N ILE A 112 -22.12 31.67 -13.57
CA ILE A 112 -21.06 32.67 -13.39
C ILE A 112 -19.91 32.44 -14.39
N LYS A 113 -19.56 31.17 -14.69
CA LYS A 113 -18.51 30.84 -15.66
C LYS A 113 -18.86 31.18 -17.12
N GLN A 114 -20.14 31.28 -17.46
CA GLN A 114 -20.61 31.61 -18.81
C GLN A 114 -20.68 33.12 -19.08
N LEU A 115 -20.51 33.97 -18.06
CA LEU A 115 -20.45 35.42 -18.27
C LEU A 115 -19.15 35.77 -19.01
N PRO A 116 -19.21 36.59 -20.07
CA PRO A 116 -18.01 37.01 -20.79
C PRO A 116 -17.07 37.73 -19.82
N THR A 117 -15.83 37.26 -19.75
CA THR A 117 -14.74 37.93 -19.05
C THR A 117 -14.36 39.16 -19.87
N SER A 118 -15.15 40.23 -19.77
CA SER A 118 -14.82 41.51 -20.37
C SER A 118 -13.80 42.25 -19.50
N LEU A 119 -12.55 42.30 -19.95
CA LEU A 119 -11.58 43.34 -19.65
C LEU A 119 -11.11 43.95 -20.98
#